data_AF-A0A7Y2FF69-F1
#
_entry.id   AF-A0A7Y2FF69-F1
#
_cell.length_a   1.000
_cell.length_b   1.000
_cell.length_c   1.000
_cell.angle_alpha   90.00
_cell.angle_beta   90.00
_cell.angle_gamma   90.00
#
_symmetry.space_group_name_H-M   'P 1'
#
loop_
_entity.id
_entity.type
_entity.pdbx_description
1 polymer ?
#
loop_
_entity_poly.entity_id
_entity_poly.type
_entity_poly.pdbx_seq_one_letter_code
_entity_poly.pdbx_strand_id
1 'polypeptide(L)'
;MRVTFTKWRIALWAAVLLLAPIAEAASPTRIAVVLSREGIALSSYVPQRTGYGWLGVAALAGVPYRTLFVEDLGSDGAALAKEYGAIVLPELHALTDANYERLTQTMRAYRKAGGAIVLDGPPGIWNETGEWRGEGALHDALDCRLGGFVGDS
;
A
#
# COMPACT_ATOMS: atom_id res chain seq x y z
N MET A 1 -39.23 29.78 -12.53
CA MET A 1 -37.90 29.84 -13.18
C MET A 1 -37.72 28.57 -14.02
N ARG A 2 -37.87 28.64 -15.34
CA ARG A 2 -37.71 27.47 -16.23
C ARG A 2 -36.24 27.35 -16.63
N VAL A 3 -35.56 26.31 -16.17
CA VAL A 3 -34.19 26.00 -16.59
C VAL A 3 -34.27 25.18 -17.87
N THR A 4 -33.96 25.79 -19.02
CA THR A 4 -33.84 25.11 -20.31
C THR A 4 -32.41 24.60 -20.48
N PHE A 5 -32.20 23.29 -20.33
CA PHE A 5 -30.92 22.66 -20.68
C PHE A 5 -30.88 22.43 -22.20
N THR A 6 -29.88 23.01 -22.87
CA THR A 6 -29.61 22.77 -24.30
C THR A 6 -29.24 21.29 -24.50
N LYS A 7 -29.77 20.66 -25.56
CA LYS A 7 -29.62 19.22 -25.85
C LYS A 7 -28.17 18.70 -25.76
N TRP A 8 -27.19 19.55 -26.07
CA TRP A 8 -25.76 19.28 -26.00
C TRP A 8 -25.23 19.05 -24.56
N ARG A 9 -25.81 19.72 -23.56
CA ARG A 9 -25.45 19.53 -22.15
C ARG A 9 -25.91 18.16 -21.64
N ILE A 10 -27.09 17.70 -22.05
CA ILE A 10 -27.61 16.38 -21.69
C ILE A 10 -26.74 15.29 -22.32
N ALA A 11 -26.34 15.45 -23.58
CA ALA A 11 -25.43 14.53 -24.25
C ALA A 11 -24.05 14.48 -23.60
N LEU A 12 -23.51 15.63 -23.15
CA LEU A 12 -22.23 15.70 -22.44
C LEU A 12 -22.29 15.00 -21.08
N TRP A 13 -23.34 15.25 -20.29
CA TRP A 13 -23.52 14.56 -19.00
C TRP A 13 -23.76 13.05 -19.17
N ALA A 14 -24.50 12.64 -20.20
CA ALA A 14 -24.67 11.23 -20.54
C ALA A 14 -23.34 10.57 -20.95
N ALA A 15 -22.49 11.28 -21.70
CA ALA A 15 -21.15 10.80 -22.06
C ALA A 15 -20.24 10.67 -20.82
N VAL A 16 -20.28 11.63 -19.90
CA VAL A 16 -19.53 11.55 -18.62
C VAL A 16 -20.01 10.38 -17.76
N LEU A 17 -21.33 10.15 -17.69
CA LEU A 17 -21.91 9.01 -16.94
C LEU A 17 -21.64 7.65 -17.60
N LEU A 18 -21.54 7.59 -18.94
CA LEU A 18 -21.18 6.38 -19.69
C LEU A 18 -19.68 6.08 -19.64
N LEU A 19 -18.82 7.08 -19.45
CA LEU A 19 -17.37 6.93 -19.33
C LEU A 19 -16.90 6.64 -17.89
N ALA A 20 -17.68 7.04 -16.88
CA ALA A 20 -17.37 6.78 -15.47
C ALA A 20 -17.13 5.29 -15.14
N PRO A 21 -17.98 4.32 -15.58
CA PRO A 21 -17.75 2.90 -15.28
C PRO A 21 -16.54 2.30 -16.01
N ILE A 22 -16.05 2.95 -17.08
CA ILE A 22 -14.84 2.51 -17.80
C ILE A 22 -13.57 2.89 -17.03
N ALA A 23 -13.60 4.00 -16.29
CA ALA A 23 -12.51 4.41 -15.41
C ALA A 23 -12.45 3.54 -14.14
N GLU A 24 -13.61 3.12 -13.62
CA GLU A 24 -13.71 2.30 -12.41
C GLU A 24 -13.36 0.82 -12.66
N ALA A 25 -13.62 0.31 -13.87
CA ALA A 25 -13.17 -1.01 -14.32
C ALA A 25 -11.66 -1.08 -14.67
N ALA A 26 -10.97 0.06 -14.75
CA ALA A 26 -9.55 0.13 -15.12
C ALA A 26 -8.59 0.11 -13.92
N SER A 27 -9.10 0.23 -12.69
CA SER A 27 -8.27 0.16 -11.48
C SER A 27 -8.02 -1.31 -11.12
N PRO A 28 -6.77 -1.71 -10.81
CA PRO A 28 -6.52 -3.08 -10.39
C PRO A 28 -7.28 -3.36 -9.09
N THR A 29 -8.22 -4.29 -9.12
CA THR A 29 -9.07 -4.64 -7.97
C THR A 29 -8.36 -5.55 -6.96
N ARG A 30 -7.12 -5.94 -7.26
CA ARG A 30 -6.30 -6.80 -6.42
C ARG A 30 -5.47 -5.97 -5.46
N ILE A 31 -5.29 -6.47 -4.23
CA ILE A 31 -4.34 -5.93 -3.27
C ILE A 31 -3.11 -6.83 -3.11
N ALA A 32 -1.98 -6.26 -2.74
CA ALA A 32 -0.82 -7.01 -2.28
C ALA A 32 -0.64 -6.80 -0.77
N VAL A 33 -0.37 -7.87 -0.04
CA VAL A 33 0.08 -7.82 1.36
C VAL A 33 1.55 -8.17 1.36
N VAL A 34 2.41 -7.21 1.73
CA VAL A 34 3.87 -7.37 1.66
C VAL A 34 4.37 -7.82 3.02
N LEU A 35 5.09 -8.94 3.06
CA LEU A 35 5.75 -9.46 4.27
C LEU A 35 7.26 -9.44 4.09
N SER A 36 8.02 -9.60 5.17
CA SER A 36 9.47 -9.85 5.08
C SER A 36 9.79 -11.12 5.83
N ARG A 37 10.39 -12.10 5.14
CA ARG A 37 10.87 -13.34 5.77
C ARG A 37 11.93 -13.03 6.82
N GLU A 38 12.82 -12.10 6.50
CA GLU A 38 13.87 -11.66 7.42
C GLU A 38 13.28 -10.85 8.59
N GLY A 39 12.39 -9.89 8.32
CA GLY A 39 11.73 -9.10 9.36
C GLY A 39 10.91 -9.94 10.35
N ILE A 40 10.26 -10.99 9.85
CA ILE A 40 9.58 -12.00 10.65
C ILE A 40 10.56 -12.72 11.60
N ALA A 41 11.75 -13.08 11.11
CA ALA A 41 12.77 -13.72 11.93
C ALA A 41 13.35 -12.75 12.99
N LEU A 42 13.39 -11.46 12.66
CA LEU A 42 13.94 -10.40 13.52
C LEU A 42 12.98 -9.94 14.64
N SER A 43 11.66 -9.89 14.39
CA SER A 43 10.74 -9.10 15.23
C SER A 43 9.58 -9.86 15.89
N SER A 44 9.82 -11.12 16.29
CA SER A 44 8.81 -11.97 16.93
C SER A 44 7.59 -12.27 16.04
N TYR A 45 6.56 -12.96 16.56
CA TYR A 45 5.42 -13.45 15.77
C TYR A 45 4.39 -12.37 15.36
N VAL A 46 4.58 -11.10 15.71
CA VAL A 46 3.59 -10.02 15.47
C VAL A 46 3.39 -9.73 13.97
N PRO A 47 4.44 -9.49 13.15
CA PRO A 47 4.27 -9.19 11.73
C PRO A 47 3.60 -10.32 10.94
N GLN A 48 3.87 -11.59 11.31
CA GLN A 48 3.17 -12.73 10.72
C GLN A 48 1.68 -12.68 11.00
N ARG A 49 1.29 -12.46 12.26
CA ARG A 49 -0.12 -12.46 12.66
C ARG A 49 -0.89 -11.33 12.01
N THR A 50 -0.31 -10.14 11.95
CA THR A 50 -0.94 -9.00 11.30
C THR A 50 -1.06 -9.21 9.79
N GLY A 51 -0.02 -9.76 9.16
CA GLY A 51 -0.08 -10.18 7.76
C GLY A 51 -1.23 -11.14 7.48
N TYR A 52 -1.37 -12.20 8.28
CA TYR A 52 -2.51 -13.13 8.16
C TYR A 52 -3.86 -12.46 8.46
N GLY A 53 -3.91 -11.49 9.37
CA GLY A 53 -5.09 -10.68 9.63
C GLY A 53 -5.59 -9.98 8.37
N TRP A 54 -4.70 -9.29 7.65
CA TRP A 54 -5.05 -8.62 6.40
C TRP A 54 -5.45 -9.58 5.28
N LEU A 55 -4.79 -10.74 5.17
CA LEU A 55 -5.21 -11.78 4.22
C LEU A 55 -6.63 -12.28 4.55
N GLY A 56 -6.95 -12.45 5.84
CA GLY A 56 -8.30 -12.78 6.31
C GLY A 56 -9.33 -11.71 5.97
N VAL A 57 -9.02 -10.43 6.22
CA VAL A 57 -9.88 -9.30 5.86
C VAL A 57 -10.15 -9.26 4.36
N ALA A 58 -9.12 -9.41 3.52
CA ALA A 58 -9.26 -9.43 2.07
C ALA A 58 -10.13 -10.60 1.60
N ALA A 59 -9.93 -11.80 2.17
CA ALA A 59 -10.73 -12.97 1.87
C ALA A 59 -12.21 -12.77 2.23
N LEU A 60 -12.50 -12.22 3.43
CA LEU A 60 -13.86 -11.93 3.87
C LEU A 60 -14.55 -10.87 3.02
N ALA A 61 -13.79 -9.88 2.54
CA ALA A 61 -14.29 -8.83 1.66
C ALA A 61 -14.46 -9.29 0.20
N GLY A 62 -14.05 -10.52 -0.16
CA GLY A 62 -14.08 -11.00 -1.54
C GLY A 62 -13.11 -10.28 -2.47
N VAL A 63 -12.08 -9.63 -1.91
CA VAL A 63 -11.08 -8.87 -2.67
C VAL A 63 -9.96 -9.82 -3.08
N PRO A 64 -9.62 -9.94 -4.37
CA PRO A 64 -8.46 -10.72 -4.80
C PRO A 64 -7.19 -10.17 -4.13
N TYR A 65 -6.34 -11.05 -3.60
CA TYR A 65 -5.10 -10.63 -2.96
C TYR A 65 -3.93 -11.53 -3.33
N ARG A 66 -2.71 -11.01 -3.12
CA ARG A 66 -1.48 -11.78 -3.19
C ARG A 66 -0.56 -11.41 -2.05
N THR A 67 0.12 -12.40 -1.49
CA THR A 67 1.25 -12.17 -0.58
C THR A 67 2.50 -11.94 -1.40
N LEU A 68 3.17 -10.82 -1.15
CA LEU A 68 4.50 -10.52 -1.69
C LEU A 68 5.52 -10.51 -0.56
N PHE A 69 6.78 -10.67 -0.90
CA PHE A 69 7.87 -10.61 0.06
C PHE A 69 8.82 -9.46 -0.31
N VAL A 70 9.24 -8.67 0.68
CA VAL A 70 10.17 -7.55 0.48
C VAL A 70 11.41 -8.04 -0.25
N GLU A 71 11.90 -9.24 0.10
CA GLU A 71 13.09 -9.86 -0.47
C GLU A 71 13.01 -10.07 -1.99
N ASP A 72 11.77 -10.23 -2.50
CA ASP A 72 11.48 -10.55 -3.89
C ASP A 72 10.96 -9.34 -4.68
N LEU A 73 10.88 -8.16 -4.06
CA LEU A 73 10.42 -6.94 -4.73
C LEU A 73 11.45 -6.41 -5.72
N GLY A 74 11.02 -6.24 -6.97
CA GLY A 74 11.75 -5.46 -7.96
C GLY A 74 11.59 -3.95 -7.74
N SER A 75 12.38 -3.17 -8.47
CA SER A 75 12.31 -1.70 -8.46
C SER A 75 11.24 -1.12 -9.40
N ASP A 76 10.54 -1.96 -10.17
CA ASP A 76 9.50 -1.51 -11.10
C ASP A 76 8.15 -1.30 -10.41
N GLY A 77 8.02 -0.14 -9.76
CA GLY A 77 6.77 0.29 -9.14
C GLY A 77 5.62 0.50 -10.14
N ALA A 78 5.90 0.74 -11.42
CA ALA A 78 4.86 0.94 -12.43
C ALA A 78 4.20 -0.38 -12.82
N ALA A 79 4.98 -1.47 -12.90
CA ALA A 79 4.43 -2.81 -13.05
C ALA A 79 3.56 -3.20 -11.85
N LEU A 80 4.01 -2.90 -10.63
CA LEU A 80 3.21 -3.12 -9.42
C LEU A 80 1.91 -2.32 -9.42
N ALA A 81 1.93 -1.04 -9.83
CA ALA A 81 0.73 -0.19 -9.90
C ALA A 81 -0.30 -0.66 -10.95
N LYS A 82 0.14 -1.42 -11.96
CA LYS A 82 -0.77 -2.08 -12.92
C LYS A 82 -1.39 -3.35 -12.37
N GLU A 83 -0.71 -4.05 -11.47
CA GLU A 83 -1.19 -5.32 -10.91
C GLU A 83 -2.01 -5.15 -9.63
N TYR A 84 -1.64 -4.18 -8.78
CA TYR A 84 -2.22 -3.98 -7.46
C TYR A 84 -2.74 -2.56 -7.29
N GLY A 85 -4.02 -2.42 -6.98
CA GLY A 85 -4.64 -1.13 -6.67
C GLY A 85 -4.24 -0.59 -5.30
N ALA A 86 -3.88 -1.49 -4.38
CA ALA A 86 -3.26 -1.13 -3.12
C ALA A 86 -2.19 -2.13 -2.66
N ILE A 87 -1.19 -1.61 -1.96
CA ILE A 87 -0.19 -2.40 -1.22
C ILE A 87 -0.38 -2.17 0.27
N VAL A 88 -0.53 -3.25 1.03
CA VAL A 88 -0.61 -3.25 2.50
C VAL A 88 0.75 -3.61 3.07
N LEU A 89 1.23 -2.80 4.02
CA LEU A 89 2.45 -3.01 4.80
C LEU A 89 2.07 -3.32 6.27
N PRO A 90 1.88 -4.59 6.66
CA PRO A 90 1.47 -5.00 7.99
C PRO A 90 2.65 -5.19 8.95
N GLU A 91 2.74 -4.29 9.94
CA GLU A 91 3.65 -4.33 11.09
C GLU A 91 5.09 -4.72 10.69
N LEU A 92 5.58 -4.16 9.57
CA LEU A 92 6.90 -4.42 8.98
C LEU A 92 8.01 -3.71 9.76
N HIS A 93 8.03 -3.81 11.09
CA HIS A 93 8.87 -2.97 11.95
C HIS A 93 10.37 -3.17 11.77
N ALA A 94 10.83 -4.41 11.62
CA ALA A 94 12.24 -4.74 11.50
C ALA A 94 12.59 -5.12 10.06
N LEU A 95 13.61 -4.48 9.49
CA LEU A 95 14.13 -4.76 8.16
C LEU A 95 15.65 -4.69 8.17
N THR A 96 16.29 -5.60 7.43
CA THR A 96 17.70 -5.46 7.08
C THR A 96 17.93 -4.18 6.28
N ASP A 97 19.15 -3.62 6.31
CA ASP A 97 19.51 -2.44 5.51
C ASP A 97 19.09 -2.60 4.04
N ALA A 98 19.42 -3.75 3.45
CA ALA A 98 19.10 -4.05 2.06
C ALA A 98 17.59 -4.07 1.78
N ASN A 99 16.78 -4.65 2.69
CA ASN A 99 15.34 -4.69 2.53
C ASN A 99 14.68 -3.33 2.80
N TYR A 100 15.23 -2.54 3.71
CA TYR A 100 14.80 -1.16 3.94
C TYR A 100 14.99 -0.32 2.68
N GLU A 101 16.17 -0.38 2.05
CA GLU A 101 16.45 0.34 0.80
C GLU A 101 15.57 -0.14 -0.34
N ARG A 102 15.43 -1.46 -0.51
CA ARG A 102 14.58 -2.07 -1.53
C ARG A 102 13.14 -1.59 -1.39
N LEU A 103 12.56 -1.73 -0.19
CA LEU A 103 11.18 -1.30 0.07
C LEU A 103 11.02 0.20 -0.18
N THR A 104 11.98 1.02 0.25
CA THR A 104 11.98 2.48 0.02
C THR A 104 11.90 2.82 -1.46
N GLN A 105 12.75 2.19 -2.28
CA GLN A 105 12.79 2.43 -3.72
C GLN A 105 11.51 1.98 -4.40
N THR A 106 11.03 0.78 -4.07
CA THR A 106 9.82 0.21 -4.66
C THR A 106 8.58 1.02 -4.30
N MET A 107 8.40 1.41 -3.03
CA MET A 107 7.23 2.19 -2.60
C MET A 107 7.24 3.60 -3.20
N ARG A 108 8.41 4.23 -3.33
CA ARG A 108 8.56 5.52 -4.02
C ARG A 108 8.14 5.41 -5.49
N ALA A 109 8.59 4.37 -6.19
CA ALA A 109 8.23 4.14 -7.59
C ALA A 109 6.73 3.84 -7.74
N TYR A 110 6.18 3.00 -6.85
CA TYR A 110 4.77 2.60 -6.86
C TYR A 110 3.83 3.78 -6.63
N ARG A 111 4.12 4.64 -5.64
CA ARG A 111 3.35 5.87 -5.41
C ARG A 111 3.46 6.85 -6.56
N LYS A 112 4.65 7.02 -7.14
CA LYS A 112 4.84 7.87 -8.32
C LYS A 112 3.98 7.41 -9.51
N ALA A 113 3.70 6.11 -9.60
CA ALA A 113 2.80 5.52 -10.58
C ALA A 113 1.30 5.58 -10.20
N GLY A 114 0.95 6.22 -9.08
CA GLY A 114 -0.43 6.40 -8.62
C GLY A 114 -0.96 5.29 -7.71
N GLY A 115 -0.11 4.36 -7.26
CA GLY A 115 -0.50 3.27 -6.37
C GLY A 115 -0.84 3.72 -4.95
N ALA A 116 -1.83 3.08 -4.33
CA ALA A 116 -2.25 3.36 -2.96
C ALA A 116 -1.51 2.47 -1.95
N ILE A 117 -1.06 3.03 -0.83
CA ILE A 117 -0.39 2.26 0.22
C ILE A 117 -1.21 2.34 1.50
N VAL A 118 -1.44 1.18 2.11
CA VAL A 118 -2.05 1.03 3.44
C VAL A 118 -0.93 0.67 4.41
N LEU A 119 -0.76 1.49 5.43
CA LEU A 119 0.18 1.24 6.53
C LEU A 119 -0.59 0.71 7.72
N ASP A 120 -0.16 -0.42 8.23
CA ASP A 120 -0.62 -0.95 9.50
C ASP A 120 0.60 -1.05 10.41
N GLY A 121 0.85 0.04 11.13
CA GLY A 121 2.06 0.25 11.90
C GLY A 121 3.26 0.80 11.10
N PRO A 122 4.29 1.27 11.82
CA PRO A 122 5.45 1.91 11.20
C PRO A 122 6.46 0.88 10.63
N PRO A 123 6.74 0.91 9.31
CA PRO A 123 7.66 -0.02 8.71
C PRO A 123 9.12 0.42 8.86
N GLY A 124 10.03 -0.53 9.09
CA GLY A 124 11.48 -0.32 9.06
C GLY A 124 12.00 0.59 10.16
N ILE A 125 11.33 0.68 11.29
CA ILE A 125 11.77 1.44 12.46
C ILE A 125 12.92 0.78 13.23
N TRP A 126 13.16 -0.50 13.02
CA TRP A 126 14.29 -1.25 13.58
C TRP A 126 15.13 -1.87 12.46
N ASN A 127 16.46 -1.89 12.63
CA ASN A 127 17.35 -2.66 11.77
C ASN A 127 17.55 -4.10 12.29
N GLU A 128 18.36 -4.88 11.58
CA GLU A 128 18.70 -6.26 11.91
C GLU A 128 19.49 -6.45 13.20
N THR A 129 20.13 -5.38 13.72
CA THR A 129 20.84 -5.40 15.00
C THR A 129 19.95 -4.96 16.17
N GLY A 130 18.69 -4.58 15.89
CA GLY A 130 17.75 -4.09 16.89
C GLY A 130 17.95 -2.61 17.25
N GLU A 131 18.70 -1.86 16.44
CA GLU A 131 18.86 -0.42 16.59
C GLU A 131 17.67 0.34 15.99
N TRP A 132 17.25 1.40 16.69
CA TRP A 132 16.16 2.26 16.28
C TRP A 132 16.59 3.16 15.11
N ARG A 133 15.91 3.07 13.97
CA ARG A 133 16.11 3.97 12.82
C ARG A 133 15.31 5.26 12.93
N GLY A 134 14.14 5.23 13.58
CA GLY A 134 13.21 6.36 13.62
C GLY A 134 12.62 6.70 12.25
N GLU A 135 12.31 7.99 12.05
CA GLU A 135 11.89 8.50 10.74
C GLU A 135 13.06 8.50 9.76
N GLY A 136 12.77 8.29 8.47
CA GLY A 136 13.81 8.25 7.45
C GLY A 136 13.26 8.06 6.05
N ALA A 137 14.16 7.72 5.11
CA ALA A 137 13.85 7.69 3.67
C ALA A 137 12.63 6.82 3.29
N LEU A 138 12.35 5.74 4.03
CA LEU A 138 11.16 4.92 3.84
C LEU A 138 9.88 5.68 4.23
N HIS A 139 9.86 6.32 5.39
CA HIS A 139 8.74 7.13 5.86
C HIS A 139 8.49 8.32 4.92
N ASP A 140 9.55 8.97 4.41
CA ASP A 140 9.43 9.99 3.37
C ASP A 140 8.85 9.42 2.06
N ALA A 141 9.28 8.22 1.66
CA ALA A 141 8.72 7.54 0.49
C ALA A 141 7.25 7.19 0.68
N LEU A 142 6.80 7.01 1.92
CA LEU A 142 5.42 6.71 2.29
C LEU A 142 4.58 7.96 2.62
N ASP A 143 5.23 9.14 2.74
CA ASP A 143 4.61 10.39 3.21
C ASP A 143 3.87 10.21 4.53
N CYS A 144 4.52 9.49 5.46
CA CYS A 144 4.04 9.29 6.81
C CYS A 144 5.03 9.83 7.83
N ARG A 145 4.52 10.19 9.01
CA ARG A 145 5.31 10.65 10.16
C ARG A 145 4.98 9.81 11.38
N LEU A 146 5.97 9.58 12.22
CA LEU A 146 5.85 8.84 13.46
C LEU A 146 5.46 9.80 14.58
N GLY A 147 4.20 9.71 15.03
CA GLY A 147 3.69 10.50 16.15
C GLY A 147 4.00 9.93 17.54
N GLY A 148 4.66 8.77 17.61
CA GLY A 148 4.81 7.98 18.84
C GLY A 148 3.61 7.05 19.09
N PHE A 149 3.68 6.28 20.18
CA PHE A 149 2.58 5.41 20.60
C PHE A 149 1.60 6.22 21.44
N VAL A 150 0.34 6.25 21.03
CA VAL A 150 -0.75 6.83 21.82
C VAL A 150 -1.51 5.69 22.47
N GLY A 151 -1.48 5.65 23.80
CA GLY A 151 -2.28 4.74 24.60
C GLY A 151 -2.71 5.46 25.87
N ASP A 152 -4.01 5.43 26.16
CA ASP A 152 -4.50 5.81 27.48
C ASP A 152 -4.00 4.76 28.46
N SER A 153 -3.23 5.21 29.47
CA SER A 153 -2.74 4.35 30.55
C SER A 153 -3.84 4.07 31.57
#